data_AF-A0A6N6MNT1-F1
#
_entry.id   AF-A0A6N6MNT1-F1
#
_cell.length_a   1.000
_cell.length_b   1.000
_cell.length_c   1.000
_cell.angle_alpha   90.00
_cell.angle_beta   90.00
_cell.angle_gamma   90.00
#
_symmetry.space_group_name_H-M   'P 1'
#
loop_
_entity.id
_entity.type
_entity.pdbx_description
1 polymer ?
#
loop_
_entity_poly.entity_id
_entity_poly.type
_entity_poly.pdbx_seq_one_letter_code
_entity_poly.pdbx_strand_id
1 'polypeptide(L)'
;MSLQPKTRLTVDEFLAWAAGRPGRHELLDGEVVSMSPQRARHARAKFRVQTALQAGLAAADLRCEMLPDGMTVRVDDVTAYEPDALVQCGEPLDDDAVCAATPIIVVEVMSPGTRGIDAGQKLADYFRLPSIQHYLMIDPGKRRLIHHRRGTGDIIETRIASEGWVDLTPPGLRVAVADLFPET
;
A
#
# COMPACT_ATOMS: atom_id res chain seq x y z
N MET A 1 7.38 36.12 14.04
CA MET A 1 7.53 34.66 14.21
C MET A 1 8.54 34.18 13.18
N SER A 2 9.74 33.78 13.59
CA SER A 2 10.72 33.19 12.68
C SER A 2 10.41 31.71 12.54
N LEU A 3 9.98 31.28 11.34
CA LEU A 3 9.93 29.86 11.01
C LEU A 3 11.37 29.36 10.97
N GLN A 4 11.78 28.59 11.98
CA GLN A 4 13.02 27.83 11.86
C GLN A 4 12.81 26.78 10.76
N PRO A 5 13.76 26.61 9.83
CA PRO A 5 13.65 25.56 8.83
C PRO A 5 13.63 24.21 9.57
N LYS A 6 12.51 23.50 9.50
CA LYS A 6 12.50 22.07 9.81
C LYS A 6 13.44 21.41 8.81
N THR A 7 14.46 20.69 9.28
CA THR A 7 15.31 19.88 8.41
C THR A 7 14.41 18.90 7.67
N ARG A 8 14.29 19.07 6.34
CA ARG A 8 13.62 18.10 5.47
C ARG A 8 14.60 17.00 5.13
N LEU A 9 14.14 15.75 5.16
CA LEU A 9 14.93 14.58 4.82
C LEU A 9 14.62 14.15 3.38
N THR A 10 15.64 13.65 2.69
CA THR A 10 15.46 12.75 1.56
C THR A 10 14.99 11.37 2.04
N VAL A 11 14.51 10.52 1.13
CA VAL A 11 14.14 9.14 1.49
C VAL A 11 15.34 8.34 1.99
N ASP A 12 16.54 8.52 1.42
CA ASP A 12 17.74 7.84 1.91
C ASP A 12 18.09 8.26 3.35
N GLU A 13 18.05 9.56 3.64
CA GLU A 13 18.26 10.08 5.00
C GLU A 13 17.17 9.62 5.96
N PHE A 14 15.93 9.54 5.51
CA PHE A 14 14.81 9.02 6.29
C PHE A 14 14.97 7.55 6.63
N LEU A 15 15.33 6.70 5.66
CA LEU A 15 15.55 5.27 5.88
C LEU A 15 16.70 5.05 6.88
N ALA A 16 17.80 5.79 6.72
CA ALA A 16 18.91 5.77 7.67
C ALA A 16 18.50 6.30 9.06
N TRP A 17 17.65 7.33 9.11
CA TRP A 17 17.11 7.87 10.36
C TRP A 17 16.19 6.87 11.06
N ALA A 18 15.34 6.17 10.30
CA ALA A 18 14.36 5.22 10.81
C ALA A 18 15.01 3.91 11.30
N ALA A 19 16.15 3.53 10.70
CA ALA A 19 16.92 2.37 11.10
C ALA A 19 17.26 2.42 12.61
N GLY A 20 16.78 1.42 13.36
CA GLY A 20 17.03 1.31 14.80
C GLY A 20 16.16 2.21 15.69
N ARG A 21 15.19 2.94 15.14
CA ARG A 21 14.22 3.71 15.93
C ARG A 21 12.94 2.90 16.19
N PRO A 22 12.34 3.02 17.38
CA PRO A 22 11.07 2.37 17.65
C PRO A 22 9.92 3.04 16.89
N GLY A 23 8.91 2.24 16.57
CA GLY A 23 7.71 2.68 15.86
C GLY A 23 7.85 2.64 14.33
N ARG A 24 6.73 2.90 13.66
CA ARG A 24 6.63 2.95 12.20
C ARG A 24 6.44 4.40 11.76
N HIS A 25 7.08 4.77 10.66
CA HIS A 25 7.10 6.14 10.16
C HIS A 25 6.98 6.13 8.63
N GLU A 26 6.38 7.19 8.10
CA GLU A 26 6.37 7.51 6.67
C GLU A 26 7.09 8.84 6.45
N LEU A 27 7.47 9.12 5.20
CA LEU A 27 8.04 10.40 4.80
C LEU A 27 7.11 11.09 3.81
N LEU A 28 6.65 12.29 4.14
CA LEU A 28 5.77 13.10 3.29
C LEU A 28 6.43 14.44 3.02
N ASP A 29 6.81 14.73 1.78
CA ASP A 29 7.47 15.97 1.37
C ASP A 29 8.70 16.34 2.23
N GLY A 30 9.44 15.31 2.64
CA GLY A 30 10.62 15.40 3.49
C GLY A 30 10.32 15.57 4.99
N GLU A 31 9.06 15.52 5.40
CA GLU A 31 8.64 15.51 6.81
C GLU A 31 8.31 14.09 7.29
N VAL A 32 8.90 13.72 8.43
CA VAL A 32 8.63 12.41 9.05
C VAL A 32 7.26 12.41 9.72
N VAL A 33 6.44 11.42 9.39
CA VAL A 33 5.11 11.21 9.96
C VAL A 33 5.08 9.89 10.71
N SER A 34 4.83 9.94 12.01
CA SER A 34 4.70 8.74 12.83
C SER A 34 3.34 8.08 12.64
N MET A 35 3.34 6.77 12.41
CA MET A 35 2.12 5.99 12.28
C MET A 35 1.53 5.67 13.65
N SER A 36 0.20 5.79 13.76
CA SER A 36 -0.49 5.42 15.00
C SER A 36 -0.53 3.90 15.20
N PRO A 37 -0.52 3.41 16.46
CA PRO A 37 -0.74 2.00 16.73
C PRO A 37 -2.04 1.48 16.10
N GLN A 38 -1.97 0.28 15.52
CA GLN A 38 -3.11 -0.31 14.82
C GLN A 38 -4.16 -0.82 15.81
N ARG A 39 -5.44 -0.53 15.53
CA ARG A 39 -6.58 -1.13 16.26
C ARG A 39 -6.80 -2.57 15.76
N ALA A 40 -7.34 -3.45 16.62
CA ALA A 40 -7.58 -4.85 16.28
C ALA A 40 -8.39 -5.08 14.99
N ARG A 41 -9.39 -4.23 14.72
CA ARG A 41 -10.17 -4.28 13.47
C ARG A 41 -9.31 -4.03 12.22
N HIS A 42 -8.39 -3.07 12.29
CA HIS A 42 -7.44 -2.78 11.21
C HIS A 42 -6.51 -3.96 11.00
N ALA A 43 -5.89 -4.44 12.07
CA ALA A 43 -4.96 -5.57 12.02
C ALA A 43 -5.61 -6.84 11.43
N ARG A 44 -6.85 -7.17 11.82
CA ARG A 44 -7.59 -8.32 11.27
C ARG A 44 -7.91 -8.15 9.78
N ALA A 45 -8.37 -6.96 9.37
CA ALA A 45 -8.69 -6.69 7.97
C ALA A 45 -7.44 -6.77 7.09
N LYS A 46 -6.35 -6.13 7.52
CA LYS A 46 -5.04 -6.21 6.88
C LYS A 46 -4.56 -7.66 6.74
N PHE A 47 -4.61 -8.45 7.82
CA PHE A 47 -4.20 -9.86 7.77
C PHE A 47 -5.03 -10.68 6.76
N ARG A 48 -6.33 -10.40 6.66
CA ARG A 48 -7.20 -11.07 5.66
C ARG A 48 -6.83 -10.69 4.24
N VAL A 49 -6.59 -9.42 3.97
CA VAL A 49 -6.08 -8.95 2.67
C VAL A 49 -4.78 -9.67 2.31
N GLN A 50 -3.78 -9.66 3.21
CA GLN A 50 -2.48 -10.30 3.00
C GLN A 50 -2.65 -11.79 2.68
N THR A 51 -3.48 -12.50 3.45
CA THR A 51 -3.76 -13.93 3.24
C THR A 51 -4.44 -14.19 1.89
N ALA A 52 -5.44 -13.39 1.52
CA ALA A 52 -6.18 -13.55 0.28
C ALA A 52 -5.30 -13.28 -0.95
N LEU A 53 -4.45 -12.26 -0.89
CA LEU A 53 -3.47 -11.97 -1.94
C LEU A 53 -2.46 -13.12 -2.07
N GLN A 54 -1.85 -13.57 -0.97
CA GLN A 54 -0.89 -14.68 -0.98
C GLN A 54 -1.49 -15.96 -1.55
N ALA A 55 -2.71 -16.31 -1.11
CA ALA A 55 -3.41 -17.48 -1.60
C ALA A 55 -3.73 -17.37 -3.11
N GLY A 56 -4.17 -16.19 -3.56
CA GLY A 56 -4.46 -15.94 -4.97
C GLY A 56 -3.22 -15.99 -5.86
N LEU A 57 -2.07 -15.48 -5.39
CA LEU A 57 -0.80 -15.58 -6.11
C LEU A 57 -0.38 -17.04 -6.29
N ALA A 58 -0.44 -17.83 -5.22
CA ALA A 58 -0.12 -19.25 -5.26
C ALA A 58 -1.07 -20.05 -6.17
N ALA A 59 -2.37 -19.77 -6.11
CA ALA A 59 -3.37 -20.46 -6.93
C ALA A 59 -3.22 -20.15 -8.43
N ALA A 60 -2.74 -18.95 -8.76
CA ALA A 60 -2.52 -18.52 -10.15
C ALA A 60 -1.12 -18.83 -10.69
N ASP A 61 -0.24 -19.47 -9.88
CA ASP A 61 1.16 -19.76 -10.22
C ASP A 61 1.93 -18.53 -10.73
N LEU A 62 1.68 -17.38 -10.10
CA LEU A 62 2.29 -16.12 -10.48
C LEU A 62 3.67 -15.98 -9.85
N ARG A 63 4.66 -15.57 -10.65
CA ARG A 63 6.00 -15.16 -10.18
C ARG A 63 5.94 -13.77 -9.54
N CYS A 64 5.23 -13.70 -8.43
CA CYS A 64 5.04 -12.51 -7.64
C CYS A 64 5.08 -12.87 -6.16
N GLU A 65 5.45 -11.90 -5.34
CA GLU A 65 5.46 -12.00 -3.89
C GLU A 65 4.49 -10.98 -3.28
N MET A 66 3.75 -11.42 -2.26
CA MET A 66 2.98 -10.52 -1.39
C MET A 66 3.86 -10.18 -0.19
N LEU A 67 4.02 -8.89 0.05
CA LEU A 67 4.75 -8.38 1.20
C LEU A 67 3.77 -7.68 2.15
N PRO A 68 3.83 -7.97 3.46
CA PRO A 68 2.97 -7.34 4.45
C PRO A 68 3.38 -5.87 4.69
N ASP A 69 2.68 -5.21 5.61
CA ASP A 69 3.19 -3.96 6.18
C ASP A 69 4.55 -4.19 6.85
N GLY A 70 5.44 -3.21 6.75
CA GLY A 70 6.85 -3.29 7.11
C GLY A 70 7.75 -2.82 5.96
N MET A 71 7.27 -2.97 4.73
CA MET A 71 8.02 -2.62 3.52
C MET A 71 7.73 -1.20 3.06
N THR A 72 8.80 -0.45 2.75
CA THR A 72 8.68 0.92 2.24
C THR A 72 8.43 0.91 0.72
N VAL A 73 7.56 1.80 0.26
CA VAL A 73 7.42 2.17 -1.15
C VAL A 73 7.93 3.60 -1.32
N ARG A 74 9.07 3.76 -2.00
CA ARG A 74 9.59 5.07 -2.39
C ARG A 74 8.75 5.61 -3.55
N VAL A 75 8.20 6.82 -3.39
CA VAL A 75 7.47 7.51 -4.46
C VAL A 75 8.40 8.44 -5.24
N ASP A 76 9.21 9.21 -4.52
CA ASP A 76 10.22 10.13 -5.06
C ASP A 76 11.35 10.36 -4.04
N ASP A 77 12.20 11.36 -4.26
CA ASP A 77 13.35 11.65 -3.40
C ASP A 77 12.98 12.09 -1.98
N VAL A 78 11.75 12.53 -1.73
CA VAL A 78 11.31 13.11 -0.46
C VAL A 78 10.00 12.51 0.07
N THR A 79 9.44 11.50 -0.61
CA THR A 79 8.18 10.86 -0.24
C THR A 79 8.32 9.34 -0.28
N ALA A 80 7.95 8.70 0.83
CA ALA A 80 7.93 7.25 0.97
C ALA A 80 6.82 6.81 1.94
N TYR A 81 6.10 5.76 1.57
CA TYR A 81 4.97 5.23 2.32
C TYR A 81 5.18 3.79 2.76
N GLU A 82 4.42 3.35 3.75
CA GLU A 82 4.43 1.97 4.23
C GLU A 82 3.02 1.37 4.13
N PRO A 83 2.64 0.81 2.96
CA PRO A 83 1.29 0.30 2.74
C PRO A 83 0.95 -0.88 3.67
N ASP A 84 -0.34 -1.15 3.84
CA ASP A 84 -0.82 -2.28 4.65
C ASP A 84 -0.54 -3.66 4.01
N ALA A 85 -0.43 -3.69 2.67
CA ALA A 85 0.10 -4.80 1.90
C ALA A 85 0.55 -4.32 0.51
N LEU A 86 1.49 -5.02 -0.09
CA LEU A 86 1.88 -4.80 -1.48
C LEU A 86 2.15 -6.13 -2.19
N VAL A 87 2.10 -6.10 -3.53
CA VAL A 87 2.56 -7.20 -4.37
C VAL A 87 3.62 -6.66 -5.32
N GLN A 88 4.71 -7.39 -5.46
CA GLN A 88 5.74 -7.19 -6.46
C GLN A 88 5.86 -8.44 -7.34
N CYS A 89 6.14 -8.26 -8.62
CA CYS A 89 6.34 -9.36 -9.56
C CYS A 89 7.72 -9.27 -10.22
N GLY A 90 8.26 -10.42 -10.61
CA GLY A 90 9.59 -10.51 -11.21
C GLY A 90 10.60 -11.20 -10.29
N GLU A 91 11.83 -10.69 -10.28
CA GLU A 91 12.88 -11.19 -9.39
C GLU A 91 12.51 -10.89 -7.93
N PRO A 92 12.73 -11.84 -7.00
CA PRO A 92 12.54 -11.61 -5.58
C PRO A 92 13.37 -10.43 -5.09
N LEU A 93 12.87 -9.72 -4.08
CA LEU A 93 13.70 -8.78 -3.33
C LEU A 93 14.88 -9.49 -2.65
N ASP A 94 15.96 -8.74 -2.46
CA ASP A 94 17.03 -9.14 -1.55
C ASP A 94 16.47 -9.26 -0.12
N ASP A 95 16.94 -10.25 0.65
CA ASP A 95 16.44 -10.53 2.00
C ASP A 95 16.66 -9.35 2.98
N ASP A 96 17.63 -8.48 2.70
CA ASP A 96 17.92 -7.27 3.49
C ASP A 96 17.25 -6.01 2.92
N ALA A 97 16.41 -6.14 1.88
CA ALA A 97 15.71 -5.01 1.28
C ALA A 97 14.67 -4.41 2.25
N VAL A 98 14.71 -3.09 2.41
CA VAL A 98 13.71 -2.32 3.18
C VAL A 98 12.70 -1.60 2.29
N CYS A 99 12.91 -1.62 0.98
CA CYS A 99 12.06 -0.97 -0.01
C CYS A 99 11.63 -1.97 -1.11
N ALA A 100 10.36 -1.92 -1.47
CA ALA A 100 9.88 -2.55 -2.69
C ALA A 100 10.36 -1.75 -3.90
N ALA A 101 10.95 -2.44 -4.88
CA ALA A 101 11.56 -1.82 -6.05
C ALA A 101 10.53 -1.45 -7.11
N THR A 102 9.60 -2.37 -7.40
CA THR A 102 8.59 -2.22 -8.46
C THR A 102 7.26 -2.82 -8.02
N PRO A 103 6.62 -2.29 -6.96
CA PRO A 103 5.30 -2.75 -6.56
C PRO A 103 4.29 -2.56 -7.70
N ILE A 104 3.43 -3.56 -7.90
CA ILE A 104 2.36 -3.54 -8.93
C ILE A 104 0.97 -3.37 -8.33
N ILE A 105 0.76 -3.89 -7.12
CA ILE A 105 -0.46 -3.72 -6.33
C ILE A 105 -0.05 -3.13 -4.98
N VAL A 106 -0.74 -2.09 -4.53
CA VAL A 106 -0.62 -1.53 -3.18
C VAL A 106 -2.00 -1.49 -2.53
N VAL A 107 -2.06 -1.79 -1.24
CA VAL A 107 -3.31 -1.85 -0.48
C VAL A 107 -3.23 -1.02 0.79
N GLU A 108 -4.28 -0.25 1.06
CA GLU A 108 -4.47 0.52 2.28
C GLU A 108 -5.81 0.14 2.93
N VAL A 109 -5.78 -0.17 4.22
CA VAL A 109 -6.97 -0.47 5.01
C VAL A 109 -7.44 0.81 5.69
N MET A 110 -8.66 1.24 5.39
CA MET A 110 -9.18 2.50 5.91
C MET A 110 -9.36 2.47 7.42
N SER A 111 -8.67 3.39 8.08
CA SER A 111 -8.89 3.76 9.47
C SER A 111 -9.59 5.13 9.57
N PRO A 112 -10.28 5.44 10.69
CA PRO A 112 -10.91 6.75 10.87
C PRO A 112 -9.95 7.95 10.75
N GLY A 113 -8.65 7.75 11.00
CA GLY A 113 -7.64 8.83 11.03
C GLY A 113 -6.93 9.09 9.71
N THR A 114 -6.89 8.13 8.79
CA THR A 114 -6.04 8.21 7.57
C THR A 114 -6.83 8.32 6.27
N ARG A 115 -8.15 8.07 6.31
CA ARG A 115 -9.03 8.01 5.12
C ARG A 115 -8.87 9.17 4.14
N GLY A 116 -8.69 10.40 4.62
CA GLY A 116 -8.54 11.57 3.75
C GLY A 116 -7.20 11.63 3.02
N ILE A 117 -6.13 11.19 3.67
CA ILE A 117 -4.77 11.14 3.08
C ILE A 117 -4.72 9.98 2.08
N ASP A 118 -5.23 8.81 2.48
CA ASP A 118 -5.25 7.60 1.65
C ASP A 118 -6.02 7.84 0.34
N ALA A 119 -7.22 8.44 0.43
CA ALA A 119 -8.10 8.67 -0.73
C ALA A 119 -7.69 9.86 -1.62
N GLY A 120 -6.67 10.61 -1.24
CA GLY A 120 -6.25 11.84 -1.92
C GLY A 120 -4.78 11.80 -2.29
N GLN A 121 -3.92 12.19 -1.35
CA GLN A 121 -2.48 12.35 -1.56
C GLN A 121 -1.82 11.02 -1.96
N LYS A 122 -2.01 9.95 -1.17
CA LYS A 122 -1.39 8.65 -1.45
C LYS A 122 -1.86 8.04 -2.77
N LEU A 123 -3.15 8.18 -3.10
CA LEU A 123 -3.69 7.76 -4.41
C LEU A 123 -2.91 8.43 -5.56
N ALA A 124 -2.81 9.75 -5.54
CA ALA A 124 -2.10 10.50 -6.59
C ALA A 124 -0.63 10.09 -6.64
N ASP A 125 0.00 9.94 -5.47
CA ASP A 125 1.41 9.64 -5.33
C ASP A 125 1.78 8.24 -5.79
N TYR A 126 1.04 7.21 -5.39
CA TYR A 126 1.27 5.86 -5.89
C TYR A 126 1.12 5.77 -7.41
N PHE A 127 0.16 6.46 -8.03
CA PHE A 127 0.03 6.44 -9.49
C PHE A 127 1.07 7.26 -10.25
N ARG A 128 1.93 8.04 -9.57
CA ARG A 128 3.16 8.58 -10.17
C ARG A 128 4.17 7.47 -10.48
N LEU A 129 4.12 6.35 -9.75
CA LEU A 129 4.98 5.18 -10.01
C LEU A 129 4.45 4.38 -11.22
N PRO A 130 5.24 4.22 -12.30
CA PRO A 130 4.80 3.50 -13.49
C PRO A 130 4.46 2.02 -13.23
N SER A 131 5.10 1.41 -12.23
CA SER A 131 4.88 0.01 -11.87
C SER A 131 3.51 -0.23 -11.24
N ILE A 132 2.94 0.77 -10.55
CA ILE A 132 1.65 0.63 -9.87
C ILE A 132 0.53 0.58 -10.91
N GLN A 133 -0.17 -0.56 -10.92
CA GLN A 133 -1.32 -0.81 -11.78
C GLN A 133 -2.62 -0.83 -10.97
N HIS A 134 -2.52 -1.18 -9.68
CA HIS A 134 -3.66 -1.34 -8.80
C HIS A 134 -3.40 -0.71 -7.44
N TYR A 135 -4.33 0.14 -7.01
CA TYR A 135 -4.40 0.64 -5.65
C TYR A 135 -5.75 0.25 -5.04
N LEU A 136 -5.71 -0.57 -3.99
CA LEU A 136 -6.90 -1.06 -3.31
C LEU A 136 -7.07 -0.34 -1.98
N MET A 137 -8.27 0.17 -1.73
CA MET A 137 -8.65 0.70 -0.44
C MET A 137 -9.75 -0.18 0.16
N ILE A 138 -9.49 -0.68 1.37
CA ILE A 138 -10.39 -1.62 2.04
C ILE A 138 -11.07 -0.89 3.20
N ASP A 139 -12.40 -0.73 3.14
CA ASP A 139 -13.20 -0.25 4.28
C ASP A 139 -13.82 -1.44 5.03
N PRO A 140 -13.20 -1.92 6.12
CA PRO A 140 -13.74 -3.06 6.88
C PRO A 140 -15.04 -2.76 7.64
N GLY A 141 -15.58 -1.53 7.58
CA GLY A 141 -16.75 -1.10 8.36
C GLY A 141 -17.98 -1.06 7.50
N LYS A 142 -17.78 -0.73 6.23
CA LYS A 142 -18.79 -0.83 5.19
C LYS A 142 -18.65 -2.10 4.35
N ARG A 143 -17.66 -2.97 4.64
CA ARG A 143 -17.28 -4.14 3.82
C ARG A 143 -17.19 -3.78 2.35
N ARG A 144 -16.39 -2.75 2.06
CA ARG A 144 -16.32 -2.11 0.75
C ARG A 144 -14.88 -2.04 0.27
N LEU A 145 -14.66 -2.56 -0.94
CA LEU A 145 -13.46 -2.37 -1.72
C LEU A 145 -13.65 -1.13 -2.60
N ILE A 146 -12.65 -0.26 -2.63
CA ILE A 146 -12.47 0.75 -3.68
C ILE A 146 -11.19 0.36 -4.41
N HIS A 147 -11.32 0.05 -5.70
CA HIS A 147 -10.22 -0.36 -6.56
C HIS A 147 -9.95 0.75 -7.56
N HIS A 148 -8.78 1.35 -7.46
CA HIS A 148 -8.25 2.25 -8.47
C HIS A 148 -7.31 1.46 -9.38
N ARG A 149 -7.48 1.63 -10.69
CA ARG A 149 -6.68 0.94 -11.71
C ARG A 149 -6.16 1.92 -12.74
N ARG A 150 -4.90 1.72 -13.16
CA ARG A 150 -4.35 2.42 -14.31
C ARG A 150 -5.09 2.01 -15.58
N GLY A 151 -5.67 3.00 -16.26
CA GLY A 151 -6.39 2.85 -17.52
C GLY A 151 -5.50 3.19 -18.73
N THR A 152 -6.13 3.62 -19.82
CA THR A 152 -5.42 4.07 -21.02
C THR A 152 -4.95 5.52 -20.86
N GLY A 153 -3.70 5.81 -21.23
CA GLY A 153 -3.11 7.14 -21.04
C GLY A 153 -2.99 7.49 -19.55
N ASP A 154 -3.40 8.70 -19.19
CA ASP A 154 -3.33 9.21 -17.81
C ASP A 154 -4.60 8.91 -16.99
N ILE A 155 -5.48 8.03 -17.48
CA ILE A 155 -6.76 7.73 -16.82
C ILE A 155 -6.53 6.78 -15.64
N ILE A 156 -7.10 7.12 -14.49
CA ILE A 156 -7.27 6.21 -13.35
C ILE A 156 -8.75 5.84 -13.22
N GLU A 157 -9.05 4.56 -13.47
CA GLU A 157 -10.40 4.00 -13.36
C GLU A 157 -10.69 3.66 -11.89
N THR A 158 -11.92 3.88 -11.43
CA THR A 158 -12.33 3.52 -10.07
C THR A 158 -13.54 2.60 -10.09
N ARG A 159 -13.43 1.48 -9.37
CA ARG A 159 -14.53 0.56 -9.11
C ARG A 159 -14.78 0.44 -7.62
N ILE A 160 -16.05 0.50 -7.22
CA ILE A 160 -16.47 0.25 -5.85
C ILE A 160 -17.24 -1.07 -5.82
N ALA A 161 -16.85 -1.98 -4.93
CA ALA A 161 -17.46 -3.31 -4.83
C ALA A 161 -17.62 -3.76 -3.37
N SER A 162 -18.67 -4.52 -3.11
CA SER A 162 -18.88 -5.25 -1.84
C SER A 162 -18.94 -6.77 -2.04
N GLU A 163 -18.97 -7.22 -3.30
CA GLU A 163 -19.14 -8.62 -3.69
C GLU A 163 -18.52 -8.89 -5.07
N GLY A 164 -18.55 -10.16 -5.48
CA GLY A 164 -17.99 -10.62 -6.74
C GLY A 164 -16.46 -10.74 -6.70
N TRP A 165 -15.83 -10.56 -7.86
CA TRP A 165 -14.38 -10.69 -8.02
C TRP A 165 -13.74 -9.35 -8.39
N VAL A 166 -12.54 -9.10 -7.85
CA VAL A 166 -11.64 -8.08 -8.35
C VAL A 166 -10.63 -8.73 -9.29
N ASP A 167 -10.44 -8.11 -10.45
CA ASP A 167 -9.46 -8.51 -11.45
C ASP A 167 -8.28 -7.54 -11.36
N LEU A 168 -7.13 -8.08 -10.98
CA LEU A 168 -5.86 -7.39 -10.83
C LEU A 168 -4.94 -7.83 -11.97
N THR A 169 -5.41 -7.59 -13.19
CA THR A 169 -4.63 -7.76 -14.42
C THR A 169 -4.09 -6.40 -14.89
N PRO A 170 -2.76 -6.29 -15.07
CA PRO A 170 -1.69 -7.24 -14.69
C PRO A 170 -1.43 -7.26 -13.16
N PRO A 171 -0.95 -8.37 -12.56
CA PRO A 171 -0.25 -9.50 -13.18
C PRO A 171 -1.14 -10.68 -13.63
N GLY A 172 -2.47 -10.58 -13.46
CA GLY A 172 -3.39 -11.70 -13.71
C GLY A 172 -3.93 -12.33 -12.44
N LEU A 173 -3.83 -11.61 -11.32
CA LEU A 173 -4.37 -12.04 -10.03
C LEU A 173 -5.87 -11.75 -9.98
N ARG A 174 -6.67 -12.73 -9.54
CA ARG A 174 -8.10 -12.54 -9.26
C ARG A 174 -8.40 -12.94 -7.83
N VAL A 175 -9.12 -12.09 -7.11
CA VAL A 175 -9.47 -12.31 -5.70
C VAL A 175 -10.96 -12.08 -5.51
N ALA A 176 -11.63 -12.92 -4.72
CA ALA A 176 -13.01 -12.67 -4.36
C ALA A 176 -13.05 -11.48 -3.40
N VAL A 177 -13.96 -10.52 -3.64
CA VAL A 177 -14.09 -9.34 -2.78
C VAL A 177 -14.41 -9.75 -1.34
N ALA A 178 -15.15 -10.85 -1.15
CA ALA A 178 -15.48 -11.38 0.17
C ALA A 178 -14.23 -11.80 0.98
N ASP A 179 -13.20 -12.34 0.32
CA ASP A 179 -11.99 -12.86 0.98
C ASP A 179 -11.09 -11.74 1.52
N LEU A 180 -11.29 -10.51 1.06
CA LEU A 180 -10.57 -9.32 1.54
C LEU A 180 -11.09 -8.81 2.90
N PHE A 181 -12.17 -9.39 3.42
CA PHE A 181 -12.78 -8.97 4.68
C PHE A 181 -12.79 -10.11 5.71
N PRO A 182 -12.69 -9.80 7.02
CA PRO A 182 -12.96 -10.78 8.06
C PRO A 182 -14.37 -11.37 7.91
N GLU A 183 -14.51 -12.65 8.29
CA GLU A 183 -15.80 -13.30 8.50
C GLU A 183 -16.59 -12.52 9.57
N THR A 184 -17.90 -12.41 9.37
CA THR A 184 -18.85 -11.75 10.28
C THR A 184 -19.17 -12.60 11.49
#